data_AF-A0A2E5A913-F1
#
_entry.id   AF-A0A2E5A913-F1
#
_cell.length_a   1.000
_cell.length_b   1.000
_cell.length_c   1.000
_cell.angle_alpha   90.00
_cell.angle_beta   90.00
_cell.angle_gamma   90.00
#
_symmetry.space_group_name_H-M   'P 1'
#
loop_
_entity.id
_entity.type
_entity.pdbx_description
1 polymer ?
#
loop_
_entity_poly.entity_id
_entity_poly.type
_entity_poly.pdbx_seq_one_letter_code
_entity_poly.pdbx_strand_id
1 'polypeptide(L)'
;MTLRSGYALPLTLAAIIVIALVAAMAAEQVRSSTRTVTELVDQMRDRTEMVSAEQTLIYTLLTEPMVMEGVALGGQSDMTSLVLGQSGPRNASDLIRANGQAYRFGAEGVIARLYDDQSFLNAASADPANLTDILDLYGVPRMQHARMIAALRDYQDEDDLRTLGGAEAADYDQPGLPTNEPLRSALELCSVMYWTESAVCEDTGRLLLTLRTRSSDRVAPGLVSEALLSLMSPEADREDVRETFLLFADGQLTRFDQIDQGRFDQVRDPLSTLTAPGPFLTLVTQTPDATITRRTVIELTPNSLISPFVLHSKYAIGGDYSQNILRIESIDDVAPLPQTPSLATER
;
A
#
# COMPACT_ATOMS: atom_id res chain seq x y z
N MET A 1 9.71 60.63 -61.64
CA MET A 1 10.31 59.81 -60.57
C MET A 1 9.60 58.48 -60.51
N THR A 2 10.37 57.40 -60.56
CA THR A 2 9.96 56.02 -60.85
C THR A 2 9.17 55.38 -59.71
N LEU A 3 7.87 55.07 -59.90
CA LEU A 3 7.18 54.11 -59.05
C LEU A 3 7.60 52.68 -59.48
N ARG A 4 8.41 52.02 -58.64
CA ARG A 4 8.76 50.60 -58.79
C ARG A 4 7.54 49.74 -58.42
N SER A 5 6.84 49.20 -59.41
CA SER A 5 5.66 48.32 -59.25
C SER A 5 5.99 46.85 -58.94
N GLY A 6 7.16 46.57 -58.34
CA GLY A 6 7.64 45.20 -58.06
C GLY A 6 7.60 44.74 -56.60
N TYR A 7 7.18 45.59 -55.65
CA TYR A 7 7.27 45.31 -54.20
C TYR A 7 5.96 44.84 -53.54
N ALA A 8 4.83 44.85 -54.24
CA ALA A 8 3.55 44.50 -53.62
C ALA A 8 3.45 43.01 -53.26
N LEU A 9 3.94 42.13 -54.13
CA LEU A 9 3.87 40.67 -53.96
C LEU A 9 4.72 40.14 -52.78
N PRO A 10 5.99 40.53 -52.59
CA PRO A 10 6.73 40.11 -51.40
C PRO A 10 6.16 40.68 -50.09
N LEU A 11 5.52 41.85 -50.13
CA LEU A 11 4.94 42.50 -48.95
C LEU A 11 3.63 41.83 -48.51
N THR A 12 2.77 41.43 -49.46
CA THR A 12 1.58 40.62 -49.16
C THR A 12 1.96 39.22 -48.70
N LEU A 13 2.98 38.60 -49.30
CA LEU A 13 3.46 37.29 -48.87
C LEU A 13 4.02 37.35 -47.45
N ALA A 14 4.81 38.38 -47.12
CA ALA A 14 5.29 38.60 -45.76
C ALA A 14 4.14 38.82 -44.77
N ALA A 15 3.12 39.60 -45.12
CA ALA A 15 1.94 39.79 -44.28
C ALA A 15 1.16 38.50 -44.04
N ILE A 16 0.97 37.67 -45.08
CA ILE A 16 0.31 36.36 -44.96
C ILE A 16 1.13 35.42 -44.07
N ILE A 17 2.45 35.38 -44.22
CA ILE A 17 3.33 34.56 -43.39
C ILE A 17 3.21 34.98 -41.92
N VAL A 18 3.23 36.29 -41.62
CA VAL A 18 3.09 36.79 -40.24
C VAL A 18 1.72 36.43 -39.66
N ILE A 19 0.64 36.61 -40.42
CA ILE A 19 -0.71 36.24 -39.97
C ILE A 19 -0.82 34.73 -39.75
N ALA A 20 -0.28 33.92 -40.67
CA ALA A 20 -0.27 32.46 -40.56
C ALA A 20 0.53 32.00 -39.33
N LEU A 21 1.65 32.65 -39.03
CA LEU A 21 2.47 32.33 -37.86
C LEU A 21 1.72 32.65 -36.56
N VAL A 22 1.09 33.82 -36.47
CA VAL A 22 0.29 34.22 -35.30
C VAL A 22 -0.91 33.30 -35.11
N ALA A 23 -1.61 32.93 -36.19
CA ALA A 23 -2.71 31.98 -36.15
C ALA A 23 -2.25 30.57 -35.71
N ALA A 24 -1.09 30.11 -36.19
CA ALA A 24 -0.51 28.83 -35.78
C ALA A 24 -0.10 28.81 -34.30
N MET A 25 0.50 29.90 -33.81
CA MET A 25 0.86 30.06 -32.40
C MET A 25 -0.38 30.07 -31.49
N ALA A 26 -1.42 30.81 -31.88
CA ALA A 26 -2.69 30.83 -31.15
C ALA A 26 -3.37 29.45 -31.13
N ALA A 27 -3.36 28.74 -32.27
CA ALA A 27 -3.89 27.38 -32.35
C ALA A 27 -3.13 26.40 -31.46
N GLU A 28 -1.79 26.49 -31.40
CA GLU A 28 -0.96 25.65 -30.53
C GLU A 28 -1.21 25.94 -29.05
N GLN A 29 -1.35 27.21 -28.68
CA GLN A 29 -1.65 27.61 -27.30
C GLN A 29 -3.04 27.16 -26.85
N VAL A 30 -4.03 27.19 -27.74
CA VAL A 30 -5.36 26.64 -27.46
C VAL A 30 -5.27 25.13 -27.29
N ARG A 31 -4.56 24.42 -28.18
CA ARG A 31 -4.37 22.97 -28.09
C ARG A 31 -3.69 22.54 -26.79
N SER A 32 -2.60 23.21 -26.41
CA SER A 32 -1.88 22.90 -25.17
C SER A 32 -2.75 23.19 -23.94
N SER A 33 -3.46 24.32 -23.93
CA SER A 33 -4.38 24.66 -22.84
C SER A 33 -5.52 23.65 -22.70
N THR A 34 -6.11 23.22 -23.82
CA THR A 34 -7.17 22.18 -23.78
C THR A 34 -6.64 20.86 -23.26
N ARG A 35 -5.43 20.44 -23.68
CA ARG A 35 -4.80 19.21 -23.21
C ARG A 35 -4.54 19.23 -21.71
N THR A 36 -3.95 20.31 -21.20
CA THR A 36 -3.69 20.48 -19.76
C THR A 36 -4.98 20.49 -18.94
N VAL A 37 -6.04 21.12 -19.44
CA VAL A 37 -7.34 21.11 -18.76
C VAL A 37 -7.94 19.71 -18.73
N THR A 38 -7.88 18.96 -19.83
CA THR A 38 -8.34 17.55 -19.86
C THR A 38 -7.55 16.69 -18.88
N GLU A 39 -6.22 16.75 -18.90
CA GLU A 39 -5.36 16.00 -17.97
C GLU A 39 -5.67 16.34 -16.49
N LEU A 40 -5.95 17.62 -16.18
CA LEU A 40 -6.32 18.04 -14.83
C LEU A 40 -7.71 17.51 -14.42
N VAL A 41 -8.68 17.53 -15.34
CA VAL A 41 -10.03 17.01 -15.09
C VAL A 41 -9.97 15.51 -14.84
N ASP A 42 -9.21 14.76 -15.63
CA ASP A 42 -9.03 13.32 -15.47
C ASP A 42 -8.39 12.99 -14.11
N GLN A 43 -7.31 13.70 -13.73
CA GLN A 43 -6.70 13.52 -12.41
C GLN A 43 -7.65 13.85 -11.25
N MET A 44 -8.49 14.87 -11.38
CA MET A 44 -9.47 15.21 -10.35
C MET A 44 -10.57 14.16 -10.25
N ARG A 45 -10.96 13.57 -11.39
CA ARG A 45 -11.89 12.46 -11.44
C ARG A 45 -11.32 11.23 -10.75
N ASP A 46 -10.12 10.80 -11.10
CA ASP A 46 -9.45 9.65 -10.48
C ASP A 46 -9.33 9.83 -8.97
N ARG A 47 -8.91 11.01 -8.51
CA ARG A 47 -8.83 11.31 -7.07
C ARG A 47 -10.19 11.24 -6.38
N THR A 48 -11.26 11.69 -7.04
CA THR A 48 -12.62 11.64 -6.49
C THR A 48 -13.12 10.20 -6.41
N GLU A 49 -12.85 9.39 -7.43
CA GLU A 49 -13.21 7.97 -7.46
C GLU A 49 -12.40 7.19 -6.41
N MET A 50 -11.09 7.44 -6.26
CA MET A 50 -10.25 6.84 -5.21
C MET A 50 -10.77 7.18 -3.80
N VAL A 51 -11.15 8.45 -3.56
CA VAL A 51 -11.75 8.85 -2.27
C VAL A 51 -13.10 8.15 -2.07
N SER A 52 -13.91 8.03 -3.11
CA SER A 52 -15.21 7.34 -3.04
C SER A 52 -15.02 5.85 -2.71
N ALA A 53 -14.06 5.18 -3.35
CA ALA A 53 -13.71 3.79 -3.07
C ALA A 53 -13.23 3.59 -1.63
N GLU A 54 -12.38 4.49 -1.15
CA GLU A 54 -11.90 4.52 0.24
C GLU A 54 -13.07 4.67 1.24
N GLN A 55 -13.99 5.61 0.99
CA GLN A 55 -15.15 5.81 1.85
C GLN A 55 -16.12 4.62 1.81
N THR A 56 -16.33 4.01 0.65
CA THR A 56 -17.14 2.78 0.53
C THR A 56 -16.53 1.65 1.36
N LEU A 57 -15.21 1.43 1.25
CA LEU A 57 -14.53 0.42 2.07
C LEU A 57 -14.65 0.71 3.57
N ILE A 58 -14.41 1.96 4.00
CA ILE A 58 -14.56 2.34 5.41
C ILE A 58 -15.99 2.09 5.90
N TYR A 59 -17.00 2.49 5.12
CA TYR A 59 -18.39 2.24 5.46
C TYR A 59 -18.66 0.73 5.64
N THR A 60 -18.23 -0.08 4.67
CA THR A 60 -18.34 -1.53 4.72
C THR A 60 -17.67 -2.13 5.96
N LEU A 61 -16.47 -1.67 6.32
CA LEU A 61 -15.77 -2.10 7.53
C LEU A 61 -16.49 -1.75 8.84
N LEU A 62 -17.31 -0.70 8.82
CA LEU A 62 -18.09 -0.26 9.98
C LEU A 62 -19.43 -0.97 10.10
N THR A 63 -19.98 -1.48 8.99
CA THR A 63 -21.34 -2.04 8.95
C THR A 63 -21.41 -3.55 8.78
N GLU A 64 -20.33 -4.18 8.31
CA GLU A 64 -20.30 -5.61 7.99
C GLU A 64 -19.42 -6.40 8.97
N PRO A 65 -19.73 -7.67 9.23
CA PRO A 65 -18.94 -8.51 10.11
C PRO A 65 -17.56 -8.87 9.53
N MET A 66 -16.55 -8.86 10.40
CA MET A 66 -15.22 -9.39 10.11
C MET A 66 -15.22 -10.92 10.21
N VAL A 67 -14.56 -11.58 9.25
CA VAL A 67 -14.31 -13.03 9.21
C VAL A 67 -12.80 -13.27 9.01
N MET A 68 -12.32 -14.49 9.21
CA MET A 68 -10.87 -14.80 9.21
C MET A 68 -10.12 -14.29 7.96
N GLU A 69 -10.78 -14.29 6.80
CA GLU A 69 -10.20 -13.91 5.51
C GLU A 69 -10.45 -12.43 5.13
N GLY A 70 -11.30 -11.71 5.86
CA GLY A 70 -11.69 -10.34 5.51
C GLY A 70 -13.07 -9.92 6.03
N VAL A 71 -13.90 -9.36 5.15
CA VAL A 71 -15.20 -8.75 5.49
C VAL A 71 -16.32 -9.44 4.72
N ALA A 72 -17.27 -10.02 5.43
CA ALA A 72 -18.39 -10.74 4.83
C ALA A 72 -19.59 -9.80 4.63
N LEU A 73 -19.94 -9.50 3.38
CA LEU A 73 -21.03 -8.58 3.05
C LEU A 73 -22.40 -9.24 3.26
N GLY A 74 -23.31 -8.53 3.91
CA GLY A 74 -24.66 -9.04 4.22
C GLY A 74 -24.65 -10.24 5.17
N GLY A 75 -23.51 -10.54 5.79
CA GLY A 75 -23.35 -11.63 6.74
C GLY A 75 -23.99 -11.27 8.08
N GLN A 76 -24.53 -12.27 8.78
CA GLN A 76 -24.80 -12.12 10.21
C GLN A 76 -23.50 -12.41 10.97
N SER A 77 -23.14 -11.52 11.88
CA SER A 77 -22.05 -11.73 12.84
C SER A 77 -22.39 -12.91 13.75
N ASP A 78 -21.88 -14.10 13.42
CA ASP A 78 -21.94 -15.24 14.34
C ASP A 78 -20.70 -15.24 15.24
N MET A 79 -20.88 -14.76 16.46
CA MET A 79 -19.83 -14.72 17.50
C MET A 79 -19.25 -16.10 17.79
N THR A 80 -20.00 -17.17 17.50
CA THR A 80 -19.54 -18.57 17.63
C THR A 80 -18.53 -18.96 16.55
N SER A 81 -18.66 -18.44 15.32
CA SER A 81 -17.71 -18.66 14.21
C SER A 81 -16.38 -17.93 14.46
N LEU A 82 -16.44 -16.71 15.01
CA LEU A 82 -15.27 -15.91 15.37
C LEU A 82 -14.42 -16.55 16.50
N VAL A 83 -15.07 -17.21 17.47
CA VAL A 83 -14.42 -17.84 18.64
C VAL A 83 -13.89 -19.25 18.32
N LEU A 84 -14.56 -20.00 17.45
CA LEU A 84 -14.19 -21.39 17.13
C LEU A 84 -13.28 -21.52 15.90
N GLY A 85 -12.91 -20.42 15.25
CA GLY A 85 -12.12 -20.43 14.01
C GLY A 85 -12.81 -21.19 12.87
N GLN A 86 -14.14 -21.30 12.91
CA GLN A 86 -14.89 -21.92 11.83
C GLN A 86 -15.03 -20.91 10.70
N SER A 87 -14.69 -21.36 9.48
CA SER A 87 -14.90 -20.63 8.22
C SER A 87 -16.29 -19.99 8.25
N GLY A 88 -16.34 -18.69 7.99
CA GLY A 88 -17.58 -17.92 7.90
C GLY A 88 -18.56 -18.50 6.86
N PRO A 89 -19.71 -17.85 6.64
CA PRO A 89 -20.79 -18.36 5.81
C PRO A 89 -20.29 -18.99 4.49
N ARG A 90 -20.60 -20.28 4.27
CA ARG A 90 -20.14 -21.08 3.10
C ARG A 90 -20.64 -20.59 1.73
N ASN A 91 -21.35 -19.47 1.69
CA ASN A 91 -21.81 -18.82 0.48
C ASN A 91 -20.99 -17.52 0.29
N ALA A 92 -19.72 -17.68 -0.07
CA ALA A 92 -18.77 -16.61 -0.33
C ALA A 92 -19.01 -15.94 -1.70
N SER A 93 -20.24 -15.50 -2.01
CA SER A 93 -20.43 -14.66 -3.20
C SER A 93 -19.93 -13.23 -3.00
N ASP A 94 -19.91 -12.74 -1.75
CA ASP A 94 -19.64 -11.33 -1.44
C ASP A 94 -18.67 -11.18 -0.25
N LEU A 95 -17.41 -11.60 -0.43
CA LEU A 95 -16.30 -11.44 0.53
C LEU A 95 -15.31 -10.40 -0.01
N ILE A 96 -15.02 -9.37 0.80
CA ILE A 96 -13.87 -8.49 0.57
C ILE A 96 -12.69 -9.04 1.38
N ARG A 97 -11.70 -9.59 0.70
CA ARG A 97 -10.53 -10.18 1.35
C ARG A 97 -9.59 -9.10 1.89
N ALA A 98 -9.07 -9.33 3.09
CA ALA A 98 -8.11 -8.45 3.75
C ALA A 98 -6.65 -8.87 3.46
N ASN A 99 -6.38 -9.45 2.28
CA ASN A 99 -5.06 -9.92 1.86
C ASN A 99 -4.45 -9.05 0.74
N GLY A 100 -5.08 -7.94 0.40
CA GLY A 100 -4.66 -7.07 -0.70
C GLY A 100 -5.21 -7.44 -2.07
N GLN A 101 -6.20 -8.34 -2.17
CA GLN A 101 -6.86 -8.64 -3.44
C GLN A 101 -7.40 -7.35 -4.10
N ALA A 102 -7.17 -7.23 -5.41
CA ALA A 102 -7.64 -6.11 -6.21
C ALA A 102 -9.15 -6.18 -6.46
N TYR A 103 -9.82 -5.04 -6.26
CA TYR A 103 -11.23 -4.84 -6.59
C TYR A 103 -11.40 -3.57 -7.42
N ARG A 104 -12.12 -3.62 -8.54
CA ARG A 104 -12.42 -2.42 -9.34
C ARG A 104 -13.59 -1.65 -8.74
N PHE A 105 -13.47 -0.33 -8.66
CA PHE A 105 -14.53 0.56 -8.20
C PHE A 105 -14.88 1.57 -9.30
N GLY A 106 -16.19 1.77 -9.52
CA GLY A 106 -16.68 2.64 -10.59
C GLY A 106 -16.56 2.01 -11.99
N ALA A 107 -17.05 2.74 -12.99
CA ALA A 107 -17.02 2.31 -14.39
C ALA A 107 -15.68 2.61 -15.09
N GLU A 108 -14.97 3.65 -14.64
CA GLU A 108 -13.65 4.05 -15.16
C GLU A 108 -12.48 3.48 -14.35
N GLY A 109 -12.78 2.92 -13.17
CA GLY A 109 -12.12 1.72 -12.70
C GLY A 109 -10.86 1.95 -11.86
N VAL A 110 -10.98 2.74 -10.79
CA VAL A 110 -9.94 2.76 -9.75
C VAL A 110 -9.87 1.40 -9.06
N ILE A 111 -8.69 1.01 -8.60
CA ILE A 111 -8.49 -0.26 -7.90
C ILE A 111 -8.41 0.02 -6.40
N ALA A 112 -9.20 -0.73 -5.64
CA ALA A 112 -9.23 -0.71 -4.19
C ALA A 112 -8.76 -2.06 -3.64
N ARG A 113 -7.96 -2.02 -2.57
CA ARG A 113 -7.41 -3.18 -1.88
C ARG A 113 -7.52 -2.97 -0.38
N LEU A 114 -7.84 -4.04 0.34
CA LEU A 114 -7.90 -4.09 1.79
C LEU A 114 -6.82 -5.04 2.31
N TYR A 115 -6.07 -4.61 3.31
CA TYR A 115 -5.05 -5.40 3.98
C TYR A 115 -5.33 -5.39 5.47
N ASP A 116 -5.25 -6.58 6.07
CA ASP A 116 -5.12 -6.70 7.51
C ASP A 116 -3.71 -6.31 7.93
N ASP A 117 -3.57 -5.97 9.20
CA ASP A 117 -2.27 -5.83 9.80
C ASP A 117 -1.45 -7.12 9.60
N GLN A 118 -2.05 -8.32 9.74
CA GLN A 118 -1.41 -9.64 9.61
C GLN A 118 -0.87 -9.97 8.21
N SER A 119 -1.06 -9.08 7.23
CA SER A 119 -0.45 -9.14 5.90
C SER A 119 0.95 -8.54 5.84
N PHE A 120 1.43 -7.87 6.90
CA PHE A 120 2.70 -7.17 6.95
C PHE A 120 3.68 -7.80 7.95
N LEU A 121 4.98 -7.72 7.66
CA LEU A 121 6.04 -8.02 8.62
C LEU A 121 6.11 -6.91 9.68
N ASN A 122 6.52 -7.26 10.91
CA ASN A 122 6.62 -6.29 12.01
C ASN A 122 7.96 -5.54 12.00
N ALA A 123 7.93 -4.26 11.67
CA ALA A 123 9.06 -3.33 11.71
C ALA A 123 9.58 -3.06 13.13
N ALA A 124 8.72 -3.19 14.14
CA ALA A 124 9.01 -2.90 15.55
C ALA A 124 9.20 -4.18 16.38
N SER A 125 9.60 -5.29 15.74
CA SER A 125 9.77 -6.57 16.43
C SER A 125 10.85 -6.47 17.51
N ALA A 126 10.52 -6.95 18.71
CA ALA A 126 11.48 -7.05 19.81
C ALA A 126 12.35 -8.32 19.71
N ASP A 127 12.04 -9.25 18.81
CA ASP A 127 12.80 -10.48 18.59
C ASP A 127 13.91 -10.26 17.55
N PRO A 128 15.20 -10.34 17.95
CA PRO A 128 16.32 -10.19 17.02
C PRO A 128 16.31 -11.21 15.88
N ALA A 129 15.79 -12.42 16.11
CA ALA A 129 15.71 -13.42 15.06
C ALA A 129 14.71 -13.01 13.97
N ASN A 130 13.59 -12.37 14.34
CA ASN A 130 12.59 -11.94 13.38
C ASN A 130 13.11 -10.77 12.54
N LEU A 131 13.79 -9.82 13.18
CA LEU A 131 14.48 -8.74 12.47
C LEU A 131 15.58 -9.27 11.53
N THR A 132 16.31 -10.33 11.94
CA THR A 132 17.30 -10.99 11.07
C THR A 132 16.65 -11.54 9.80
N ASP A 133 15.51 -12.23 9.93
CA ASP A 133 14.77 -12.78 8.78
C ASP A 133 14.23 -11.68 7.86
N ILE A 134 13.73 -10.57 8.42
CA ILE A 134 13.29 -9.40 7.65
C ILE A 134 14.49 -8.79 6.90
N LEU A 135 15.62 -8.56 7.57
CA LEU A 135 16.81 -8.00 6.94
C LEU A 135 17.37 -8.91 5.83
N ASP A 136 17.31 -10.24 6.01
CA ASP A 136 17.64 -11.21 4.96
C ASP A 136 16.73 -11.07 3.73
N LEU A 137 15.40 -10.92 3.92
CA LEU A 137 14.46 -10.72 2.81
C LEU A 137 14.76 -9.47 1.99
N TYR A 138 15.21 -8.41 2.66
CA TYR A 138 15.62 -7.17 2.00
C TYR A 138 17.04 -7.23 1.41
N GLY A 139 17.75 -8.37 1.52
CA GLY A 139 19.10 -8.53 0.96
C GLY A 139 20.17 -7.77 1.75
N VAL A 140 19.90 -7.38 3.00
CA VAL A 140 20.89 -6.71 3.85
C VAL A 140 21.98 -7.72 4.22
N PRO A 141 23.29 -7.40 4.06
CA PRO A 141 24.35 -8.34 4.40
C PRO A 141 24.32 -8.75 5.86
N ARG A 142 24.40 -10.06 6.14
CA ARG A 142 24.29 -10.63 7.51
C ARG A 142 25.26 -10.03 8.53
N MET A 143 26.44 -9.59 8.10
CA MET A 143 27.41 -8.92 8.98
C MET A 143 26.90 -7.60 9.57
N GLN A 144 25.88 -6.99 8.97
CA GLN A 144 25.28 -5.73 9.41
C GLN A 144 24.07 -5.93 10.33
N HIS A 145 23.50 -7.13 10.41
CA HIS A 145 22.23 -7.35 11.12
C HIS A 145 22.33 -7.02 12.60
N ALA A 146 23.36 -7.52 13.29
CA ALA A 146 23.52 -7.31 14.73
C ALA A 146 23.60 -5.82 15.10
N ARG A 147 24.35 -5.01 14.33
CA ARG A 147 24.45 -3.56 14.58
C ARG A 147 23.15 -2.81 14.27
N MET A 148 22.42 -3.22 13.23
CA MET A 148 21.16 -2.59 12.84
C MET A 148 20.07 -2.89 13.86
N ILE A 149 20.02 -4.12 14.37
CA ILE A 149 19.10 -4.53 15.43
C ILE A 149 19.43 -3.79 16.74
N ALA A 150 20.72 -3.67 17.08
CA ALA A 150 21.16 -2.89 18.25
C ALA A 150 20.76 -1.42 18.13
N ALA A 151 20.99 -0.78 16.98
CA ALA A 151 20.61 0.61 16.75
C ALA A 151 19.08 0.82 16.77
N LEU A 152 18.29 -0.14 16.28
CA LEU A 152 16.83 -0.09 16.38
C LEU A 152 16.32 -0.25 17.82
N ARG A 153 17.06 -0.99 18.65
CA ARG A 153 16.74 -1.13 20.07
C ARG A 153 16.99 0.18 20.81
N ASP A 154 18.21 0.72 20.70
CA ASP A 154 18.60 2.01 21.28
C ASP A 154 17.73 3.16 20.75
N TYR A 155 17.12 2.99 19.56
CA TYR A 155 16.20 3.98 19.03
C TYR A 155 14.86 4.05 19.79
N GLN A 156 14.42 2.92 20.35
CA GLN A 156 13.06 2.75 20.87
C GLN A 156 12.97 2.67 22.41
N ASP A 157 14.06 2.34 23.10
CA ASP A 157 14.04 2.26 24.56
C ASP A 157 14.11 3.65 25.22
N GLU A 158 13.61 3.73 26.45
CA GLU A 158 13.41 5.02 27.14
C GLU A 158 14.70 5.57 27.77
N ASP A 159 15.81 4.82 27.70
CA ASP A 159 17.08 5.20 28.31
C ASP A 159 18.09 5.75 27.28
N ASP A 160 19.25 6.22 27.76
CA ASP A 160 20.32 6.77 26.91
C ASP A 160 21.55 5.82 26.90
N LEU A 161 21.33 4.52 27.16
CA LEU A 161 22.40 3.54 27.32
C LEU A 161 22.69 2.80 26.00
N ARG A 162 23.69 3.31 25.28
CA ARG A 162 24.15 2.69 24.04
C ARG A 162 24.53 1.21 24.19
N THR A 163 23.85 0.35 23.44
CA THR A 163 24.20 -1.08 23.36
C THR A 163 25.44 -1.31 22.49
N LEU A 164 25.99 -2.53 22.54
CA LEU A 164 27.17 -2.87 21.73
C LEU A 164 26.84 -2.83 20.23
N GLY A 165 27.33 -1.80 19.55
CA GLY A 165 27.09 -1.59 18.12
C GLY A 165 25.78 -0.85 17.82
N GLY A 166 25.05 -0.41 18.85
CA GLY A 166 23.91 0.49 18.73
C GLY A 166 24.31 1.95 18.56
N ALA A 167 23.37 2.85 18.74
CA ALA A 167 23.54 4.28 18.46
C ALA A 167 22.60 5.12 19.32
N GLU A 168 23.16 6.14 19.97
CA GLU A 168 22.46 7.05 20.89
C GLU A 168 22.51 8.49 20.39
N ALA A 169 21.96 9.44 21.16
CA ALA A 169 21.85 10.85 20.77
C ALA A 169 23.17 11.48 20.29
N ALA A 170 24.31 11.04 20.81
CA ALA A 170 25.63 11.52 20.38
C ALA A 170 26.07 11.01 19.00
N ASP A 171 25.47 9.93 18.51
CA ASP A 171 25.75 9.32 17.21
C ASP A 171 24.87 9.91 16.10
N TYR A 172 23.73 10.54 16.42
CA TYR A 172 22.83 11.17 15.44
C TYR A 172 23.19 12.64 15.16
N ASP A 173 23.12 13.04 13.88
CA ASP A 173 23.32 14.43 13.46
C ASP A 173 22.09 15.32 13.75
N GLN A 174 20.90 14.71 13.84
CA GLN A 174 19.64 15.44 14.01
C GLN A 174 19.25 15.49 15.48
N PRO A 175 19.01 16.69 16.05
CA PRO A 175 18.53 16.82 17.43
C PRO A 175 17.19 16.11 17.64
N GLY A 176 17.06 15.41 18.77
CA GLY A 176 15.84 14.67 19.11
C GLY A 176 15.78 13.24 18.57
N LEU A 177 16.89 12.75 17.99
CA LEU A 177 17.11 11.33 17.73
C LEU A 177 18.18 10.77 18.71
N PRO A 178 18.09 9.50 19.12
CA PRO A 178 16.93 8.62 18.95
C PRO A 178 15.68 9.18 19.63
N THR A 179 14.50 8.71 19.25
CA THR A 179 13.25 9.24 19.80
C THR A 179 12.96 8.72 21.20
N ASN A 180 13.62 7.62 21.61
CA ASN A 180 13.42 6.92 22.87
C ASN A 180 11.94 6.55 23.08
N GLU A 181 11.27 6.22 21.97
CA GLU A 181 9.86 5.88 21.90
C GLU A 181 9.66 4.73 20.90
N PRO A 182 8.64 3.88 21.08
CA PRO A 182 8.26 2.88 20.08
C PRO A 182 8.03 3.51 18.71
N LEU A 183 8.43 2.79 17.65
CA LEU A 183 8.25 3.29 16.28
C LEU A 183 6.79 3.63 16.00
N ARG A 184 6.56 4.85 15.50
CA ARG A 184 5.23 5.33 15.12
C ARG A 184 4.79 4.78 13.77
N SER A 185 5.75 4.53 12.88
CA SER A 185 5.50 3.93 11.57
C SER A 185 6.74 3.21 11.03
N ALA A 186 6.55 2.33 10.05
CA ALA A 186 7.67 1.65 9.41
C ALA A 186 8.64 2.61 8.71
N LEU A 187 8.19 3.81 8.31
CA LEU A 187 9.06 4.82 7.67
C LEU A 187 10.13 5.36 8.63
N GLU A 188 9.85 5.29 9.93
CA GLU A 188 10.76 5.77 10.96
C GLU A 188 12.04 4.92 11.03
N LEU A 189 11.99 3.66 10.53
CA LEU A 189 13.19 2.85 10.31
C LEU A 189 14.24 3.61 9.50
N CYS A 190 13.83 4.42 8.52
CA CYS A 190 14.76 5.17 7.69
C CYS A 190 15.41 6.37 8.39
N SER A 191 15.04 6.64 9.64
CA SER A 191 15.72 7.60 10.52
C SER A 191 16.65 6.92 11.53
N VAL A 192 16.60 5.59 11.66
CA VAL A 192 17.45 4.82 12.58
C VAL A 192 18.85 4.70 12.01
N MET A 193 19.87 4.85 12.86
CA MET A 193 21.27 4.71 12.47
C MET A 193 21.51 3.36 11.78
N TYR A 194 22.28 3.38 10.69
CA TYR A 194 22.56 2.24 9.79
C TYR A 194 21.40 1.72 8.93
N TRP A 195 20.14 2.12 9.20
CA TRP A 195 18.99 1.72 8.39
C TRP A 195 18.75 2.66 7.20
N THR A 196 19.04 3.95 7.37
CA THR A 196 18.83 4.98 6.33
C THR A 196 19.44 4.63 4.98
N GLU A 197 20.65 4.05 4.97
CA GLU A 197 21.37 3.67 3.74
C GLU A 197 21.20 2.18 3.37
N SER A 198 20.30 1.47 4.06
CA SER A 198 20.09 0.05 3.83
C SER A 198 19.09 -0.20 2.68
N ALA A 199 19.12 -1.42 2.14
CA ALA A 199 18.16 -1.87 1.13
C ALA A 199 16.69 -1.79 1.61
N VAL A 200 16.44 -1.75 2.92
CA VAL A 200 15.09 -1.56 3.47
C VAL A 200 14.50 -0.22 3.06
N CYS A 201 15.33 0.84 3.03
CA CYS A 201 14.92 2.22 2.79
C CYS A 201 15.09 2.69 1.35
N GLU A 202 15.63 1.84 0.46
CA GLU A 202 15.86 2.15 -0.95
C GLU A 202 14.55 2.42 -1.72
N ASP A 203 13.50 1.63 -1.43
CA ASP A 203 12.17 1.79 -2.02
C ASP A 203 11.12 1.94 -0.90
N THR A 204 10.63 3.18 -0.73
CA THR A 204 9.60 3.51 0.26
C THR A 204 8.26 2.82 -0.01
N GLY A 205 7.91 2.59 -1.29
CA GLY A 205 6.71 1.85 -1.68
C GLY A 205 6.80 0.39 -1.24
N ARG A 206 7.96 -0.26 -1.44
CA ARG A 206 8.22 -1.62 -0.94
C ARG A 206 8.11 -1.71 0.57
N LEU A 207 8.75 -0.77 1.28
CA LEU A 207 8.68 -0.68 2.74
C LEU A 207 7.22 -0.57 3.22
N LEU A 208 6.45 0.37 2.66
CA LEU A 208 5.06 0.61 3.10
C LEU A 208 4.07 -0.51 2.70
N LEU A 209 4.39 -1.32 1.70
CA LEU A 209 3.56 -2.45 1.26
C LEU A 209 3.89 -3.77 1.96
N THR A 210 5.01 -3.84 2.70
CA THR A 210 5.46 -5.10 3.32
C THR A 210 5.75 -4.99 4.82
N LEU A 211 5.95 -3.79 5.35
CA LEU A 211 6.23 -3.55 6.77
C LEU A 211 5.17 -2.67 7.44
N ARG A 212 4.90 -2.96 8.72
CA ARG A 212 4.14 -2.10 9.64
C ARG A 212 4.71 -2.19 11.05
N THR A 213 4.39 -1.20 11.88
CA THR A 213 4.57 -1.27 13.34
C THR A 213 3.37 -1.98 13.93
N ARG A 214 3.63 -3.10 14.64
CA ARG A 214 2.60 -4.06 15.06
C ARG A 214 2.95 -4.62 16.43
N SER A 215 1.95 -5.11 17.15
CA SER A 215 2.16 -5.79 18.45
C SER A 215 2.58 -7.25 18.30
N SER A 216 2.41 -7.83 17.12
CA SER A 216 2.61 -9.25 16.84
C SER A 216 3.51 -9.43 15.63
N ASP A 217 4.47 -10.35 15.73
CA ASP A 217 5.38 -10.72 14.65
C ASP A 217 4.77 -11.75 13.68
N ARG A 218 3.58 -12.25 13.98
CA ARG A 218 2.94 -13.27 13.15
C ARG A 218 2.33 -12.68 11.89
N VAL A 219 2.66 -13.32 10.78
CA VAL A 219 2.01 -13.14 9.49
C VAL A 219 1.01 -14.29 9.31
N ALA A 220 -0.21 -13.98 8.88
CA ALA A 220 -1.21 -14.99 8.58
C ALA A 220 -1.02 -15.48 7.13
N PRO A 221 -0.76 -16.78 6.88
CA PRO A 221 -0.60 -17.29 5.51
C PRO A 221 -1.80 -17.00 4.61
N GLY A 222 -3.03 -17.16 5.11
CA GLY A 222 -4.25 -16.84 4.36
C GLY A 222 -4.50 -15.35 4.10
N LEU A 223 -3.74 -14.46 4.76
CA LEU A 223 -3.80 -13.01 4.55
C LEU A 223 -2.52 -12.46 3.88
N VAL A 224 -1.61 -13.33 3.43
CA VAL A 224 -0.40 -12.88 2.73
C VAL A 224 -0.77 -12.10 1.47
N SER A 225 -0.03 -11.03 1.20
CA SER A 225 -0.24 -10.21 0.01
C SER A 225 0.73 -10.56 -1.12
N GLU A 226 0.36 -10.22 -2.36
CA GLU A 226 1.26 -10.33 -3.53
C GLU A 226 2.57 -9.54 -3.33
N ALA A 227 2.51 -8.39 -2.67
CA ALA A 227 3.70 -7.64 -2.28
C ALA A 227 4.60 -8.49 -1.37
N LEU A 228 4.07 -8.96 -0.24
CA LEU A 228 4.90 -9.74 0.68
C LEU A 228 5.45 -11.03 0.02
N LEU A 229 4.67 -11.71 -0.82
CA LEU A 229 5.15 -12.87 -1.58
C LEU A 229 6.25 -12.52 -2.59
N SER A 230 6.13 -11.40 -3.30
CA SER A 230 7.18 -10.92 -4.21
C SER A 230 8.48 -10.59 -3.46
N LEU A 231 8.40 -10.11 -2.22
CA LEU A 231 9.57 -9.90 -1.37
C LEU A 231 10.17 -11.24 -0.88
N MET A 232 9.32 -12.22 -0.54
CA MET A 232 9.75 -13.54 -0.09
C MET A 232 10.40 -14.38 -1.20
N SER A 233 9.94 -14.19 -2.45
CA SER A 233 10.38 -14.96 -3.62
C SER A 233 10.92 -14.03 -4.71
N PRO A 234 12.10 -13.40 -4.50
CA PRO A 234 12.63 -12.38 -5.42
C PRO A 234 13.01 -12.92 -6.81
N GLU A 235 13.17 -14.24 -6.95
CA GLU A 235 13.46 -14.91 -8.23
C GLU A 235 12.20 -15.32 -8.99
N ALA A 236 11.04 -15.33 -8.33
CA ALA A 236 9.76 -15.68 -8.96
C ALA A 236 9.28 -14.53 -9.85
N ASP A 237 8.68 -14.88 -10.99
CA ASP A 237 8.05 -13.88 -11.83
C ASP A 237 6.69 -13.45 -11.24
N ARG A 238 6.07 -12.43 -11.87
CA ARG A 238 4.82 -11.87 -11.37
C ARG A 238 3.65 -12.86 -11.43
N GLU A 239 3.65 -13.75 -12.42
CA GLU A 239 2.59 -14.73 -12.60
C GLU A 239 2.70 -15.83 -11.54
N ASP A 240 3.91 -16.31 -11.27
CA ASP A 240 4.19 -17.29 -10.21
C ASP A 240 3.80 -16.74 -8.83
N VAL A 241 4.11 -15.46 -8.55
CA VAL A 241 3.69 -14.77 -7.32
C VAL A 241 2.17 -14.69 -7.23
N ARG A 242 1.51 -14.35 -8.34
CA ARG A 242 0.05 -14.24 -8.42
C ARG A 242 -0.64 -15.60 -8.24
N GLU A 243 -0.11 -16.65 -8.85
CA GLU A 243 -0.59 -18.02 -8.67
C GLU A 243 -0.45 -18.43 -7.20
N THR A 244 0.74 -18.26 -6.61
CA THR A 244 1.00 -18.56 -5.21
C THR A 244 0.06 -17.80 -4.27
N PHE A 245 -0.19 -16.51 -4.55
CA PHE A 245 -1.16 -15.70 -3.82
C PHE A 245 -2.56 -16.31 -3.85
N LEU A 246 -3.03 -16.73 -5.03
CA LEU A 246 -4.34 -17.37 -5.19
C LEU A 246 -4.42 -18.70 -4.42
N LEU A 247 -3.35 -19.49 -4.42
CA LEU A 247 -3.30 -20.74 -3.66
C LEU A 247 -3.43 -20.51 -2.15
N PHE A 248 -2.82 -19.46 -1.59
CA PHE A 248 -3.03 -19.07 -0.19
C PHE A 248 -4.45 -18.51 0.05
N ALA A 249 -4.94 -17.65 -0.85
CA ALA A 249 -6.26 -17.04 -0.72
C ALA A 249 -7.39 -18.09 -0.73
N ASP A 250 -7.22 -19.16 -1.49
CA ASP A 250 -8.16 -20.28 -1.59
C ASP A 250 -7.91 -21.38 -0.54
N GLY A 251 -6.93 -21.20 0.34
CA GLY A 251 -6.61 -22.11 1.44
C GLY A 251 -5.96 -23.43 0.99
N GLN A 252 -5.47 -23.50 -0.25
CA GLN A 252 -4.70 -24.64 -0.74
C GLN A 252 -3.29 -24.66 -0.15
N LEU A 253 -2.70 -23.47 0.02
CA LEU A 253 -1.53 -23.25 0.86
C LEU A 253 -1.96 -22.64 2.19
N THR A 254 -1.42 -23.18 3.28
CA THR A 254 -1.77 -22.79 4.65
C THR A 254 -0.55 -22.46 5.51
N ARG A 255 0.66 -22.70 4.99
CA ARG A 255 1.94 -22.50 5.69
C ARG A 255 3.00 -21.98 4.72
N PHE A 256 3.90 -21.15 5.22
CA PHE A 256 5.00 -20.59 4.44
C PHE A 256 6.09 -21.63 4.14
N ASP A 257 6.18 -22.72 4.90
CA ASP A 257 7.08 -23.84 4.62
C ASP A 257 6.82 -24.53 3.28
N GLN A 258 5.60 -24.40 2.73
CA GLN A 258 5.22 -24.94 1.42
C GLN A 258 5.84 -24.15 0.25
N ILE A 259 6.39 -22.98 0.52
CA ILE A 259 7.10 -22.11 -0.44
C ILE A 259 8.54 -21.83 0.02
N ASP A 260 9.13 -22.73 0.81
CA ASP A 260 10.49 -22.60 1.38
C ASP A 260 10.71 -21.38 2.29
N GLN A 261 9.63 -20.84 2.86
CA GLN A 261 9.65 -19.67 3.77
C GLN A 261 9.24 -20.02 5.21
N GLY A 262 9.45 -21.27 5.63
CA GLY A 262 8.99 -21.81 6.92
C GLY A 262 9.52 -21.09 8.17
N ARG A 263 10.52 -20.18 8.03
CA ARG A 263 10.94 -19.27 9.11
C ARG A 263 9.81 -18.39 9.64
N PHE A 264 8.83 -18.03 8.79
CA PHE A 264 7.68 -17.20 9.16
C PHE A 264 6.51 -17.99 9.77
N ASP A 265 6.57 -19.32 9.77
CA ASP A 265 5.59 -20.17 10.47
C ASP A 265 5.94 -20.35 11.96
N GLN A 266 7.15 -19.95 12.38
CA GLN A 266 7.63 -20.16 13.73
C GLN A 266 6.92 -19.24 14.73
N VAL A 267 6.34 -19.83 15.78
CA VAL A 267 5.77 -19.07 16.89
C VAL A 267 6.90 -18.76 17.89
N ARG A 268 7.36 -17.51 17.89
CA ARG A 268 8.48 -17.04 18.73
C ARG A 268 8.00 -16.39 20.02
N ASP A 269 6.84 -15.74 19.98
CA ASP A 269 6.11 -15.27 21.15
C ASP A 269 4.90 -16.18 21.41
N PRO A 270 4.84 -16.91 22.54
CA PRO A 270 3.70 -17.78 22.87
C PRO A 270 2.39 -17.02 23.10
N LEU A 271 2.45 -15.70 23.33
CA LEU A 271 1.26 -14.85 23.46
C LEU A 271 0.74 -14.35 22.11
N SER A 272 1.51 -14.53 21.04
CA SER A 272 1.13 -14.11 19.70
C SER A 272 0.17 -15.10 19.04
N THR A 273 -1.05 -14.65 18.76
CA THR A 273 -2.10 -15.42 18.10
C THR A 273 -2.45 -14.82 16.75
N LEU A 274 -2.83 -15.69 15.80
CA LEU A 274 -3.50 -15.24 14.59
C LEU A 274 -4.97 -14.99 14.91
N THR A 275 -5.51 -13.88 14.43
CA THR A 275 -6.87 -13.43 14.73
C THR A 275 -7.62 -13.10 13.44
N ALA A 276 -8.93 -12.91 13.52
CA ALA A 276 -9.66 -12.28 12.43
C ALA A 276 -9.15 -10.85 12.21
N PRO A 277 -9.25 -10.29 10.99
CA PRO A 277 -8.71 -8.98 10.68
C PRO A 277 -9.28 -7.85 11.57
N GLY A 278 -8.47 -6.81 11.77
CA GLY A 278 -8.77 -5.65 12.61
C GLY A 278 -8.09 -5.66 14.00
N PRO A 279 -8.20 -4.55 14.77
CA PRO A 279 -8.88 -3.31 14.42
C PRO A 279 -8.09 -2.43 13.45
N PHE A 280 -6.80 -2.69 13.25
CA PHE A 280 -5.95 -1.93 12.33
C PHE A 280 -6.02 -2.50 10.92
N LEU A 281 -6.36 -1.64 9.95
CA LEU A 281 -6.52 -2.02 8.56
C LEU A 281 -5.82 -1.02 7.65
N THR A 282 -5.26 -1.52 6.56
CA THR A 282 -4.64 -0.69 5.53
C THR A 282 -5.45 -0.77 4.24
N LEU A 283 -5.86 0.38 3.73
CA LEU A 283 -6.55 0.53 2.46
C LEU A 283 -5.56 1.06 1.44
N VAL A 284 -5.50 0.43 0.27
CA VAL A 284 -4.75 0.96 -0.87
C VAL A 284 -5.72 1.25 -2.00
N THR A 285 -5.73 2.50 -2.46
CA THR A 285 -6.48 2.94 -3.63
C THR A 285 -5.52 3.43 -4.69
N GLN A 286 -5.82 3.18 -5.95
CA GLN A 286 -4.92 3.54 -7.04
C GLN A 286 -5.59 3.59 -8.40
N THR A 287 -4.90 4.18 -9.36
CA THR A 287 -5.18 4.00 -10.79
C THR A 287 -4.76 2.58 -11.26
N PRO A 288 -5.35 2.05 -12.35
CA PRO A 288 -5.00 0.71 -12.88
C PRO A 288 -3.51 0.55 -13.22
N ASP A 289 -2.89 1.61 -13.72
CA ASP A 289 -1.46 1.66 -14.04
C ASP A 289 -0.56 1.90 -12.81
N ALA A 290 -1.15 2.04 -11.62
CA ALA A 290 -0.48 2.32 -10.35
C ALA A 290 0.38 3.61 -10.33
N THR A 291 0.17 4.53 -11.27
CA THR A 291 0.89 5.83 -11.32
C THR A 291 0.50 6.71 -10.15
N ILE A 292 -0.76 6.67 -9.73
CA ILE A 292 -1.25 7.33 -8.53
C ILE A 292 -1.69 6.23 -7.56
N THR A 293 -0.92 6.04 -6.49
CA THR A 293 -1.25 5.08 -5.44
C THR A 293 -1.30 5.78 -4.09
N ARG A 294 -2.32 5.43 -3.30
CA ARG A 294 -2.57 6.01 -1.99
C ARG A 294 -2.81 4.91 -0.97
N ARG A 295 -2.07 4.97 0.13
CA ARG A 295 -2.17 4.07 1.26
C ARG A 295 -2.75 4.82 2.46
N THR A 296 -3.85 4.33 2.99
CA THR A 296 -4.54 4.86 4.17
C THR A 296 -4.51 3.80 5.26
N VAL A 297 -4.07 4.14 6.47
CA VAL A 297 -4.14 3.25 7.64
C VAL A 297 -5.21 3.76 8.59
N ILE A 298 -6.14 2.89 8.93
CA ILE A 298 -7.22 3.19 9.87
C ILE A 298 -7.20 2.22 11.04
N GLU A 299 -7.79 2.63 12.14
CA GLU A 299 -8.14 1.79 13.28
C GLU A 299 -9.64 1.88 13.49
N LEU A 300 -10.33 0.74 13.53
CA LEU A 300 -11.74 0.67 13.86
C LEU A 300 -11.92 0.84 15.36
N THR A 301 -12.75 1.82 15.75
CA THR A 301 -13.04 2.14 17.15
C THR A 301 -14.56 2.15 17.39
N PRO A 302 -15.28 1.05 17.12
CA PRO A 302 -16.75 1.03 17.12
C PRO A 302 -17.37 1.37 18.49
N ASN A 303 -16.64 1.13 19.57
CA ASN A 303 -17.06 1.44 20.94
C ASN A 303 -16.66 2.86 21.41
N SER A 304 -15.96 3.63 20.58
CA SER A 304 -15.55 4.99 20.92
C SER A 304 -16.74 5.95 20.86
N LEU A 305 -16.82 6.83 21.85
CA LEU A 305 -17.84 7.88 21.92
C LEU A 305 -17.53 9.06 21.00
N ILE A 306 -16.32 9.13 20.44
CA ILE A 306 -15.83 10.29 19.67
C ILE A 306 -15.94 10.04 18.16
N SER A 307 -15.47 8.88 17.69
CA SER A 307 -15.44 8.54 16.27
C SER A 307 -15.47 7.02 16.11
N PRO A 308 -16.19 6.48 15.11
CA PRO A 308 -16.24 5.04 14.86
C PRO A 308 -14.93 4.47 14.29
N PHE A 309 -14.02 5.32 13.84
CA PHE A 309 -12.65 4.95 13.43
C PHE A 309 -11.67 6.13 13.62
N VAL A 310 -10.38 5.81 13.63
CA VAL A 310 -9.27 6.78 13.65
C VAL A 310 -8.43 6.62 12.39
N LEU A 311 -8.08 7.74 11.75
CA LEU A 311 -7.12 7.77 10.66
C LEU A 311 -5.71 7.96 11.24
N HIS A 312 -4.85 6.95 11.09
CA HIS A 312 -3.48 6.99 11.59
C HIS A 312 -2.52 7.64 10.59
N SER A 313 -2.63 7.27 9.32
CA SER A 313 -1.76 7.82 8.28
C SER A 313 -2.39 7.74 6.91
N LYS A 314 -1.96 8.64 6.03
CA LYS A 314 -2.38 8.69 4.63
C LYS A 314 -1.21 9.14 3.76
N TYR A 315 -0.67 8.23 2.97
CA TYR A 315 0.50 8.46 2.14
C TYR A 315 0.16 8.30 0.66
N ALA A 316 0.74 9.15 -0.17
CA ALA A 316 0.96 8.80 -1.57
C ALA A 316 2.19 7.86 -1.60
N ILE A 317 2.05 6.71 -2.22
CA ILE A 317 3.14 5.76 -2.38
C ILE A 317 3.47 5.59 -3.86
N GLY A 318 4.73 5.31 -4.13
CA GLY A 318 5.28 5.14 -5.48
C GLY A 318 6.61 4.42 -5.40
N GLY A 319 7.32 4.35 -6.53
CA GLY A 319 8.52 3.54 -6.68
C GLY A 319 8.26 2.31 -7.54
N ASP A 320 9.33 1.79 -8.14
CA ASP A 320 9.27 0.72 -9.14
C ASP A 320 8.60 -0.54 -8.59
N TYR A 321 8.85 -0.86 -7.32
CA TYR A 321 8.24 -2.02 -6.67
C TYR A 321 6.71 -1.89 -6.60
N SER A 322 6.21 -0.75 -6.09
CA SER A 322 4.77 -0.50 -5.96
C SER A 322 4.07 -0.46 -7.32
N GLN A 323 4.70 0.15 -8.33
CA GLN A 323 4.14 0.19 -9.69
C GLN A 323 4.10 -1.20 -10.32
N ASN A 324 5.15 -2.01 -10.16
CA ASN A 324 5.20 -3.34 -10.73
C ASN A 324 4.16 -4.28 -10.09
N ILE A 325 4.11 -4.33 -8.75
CA ILE A 325 3.25 -5.29 -8.05
C ILE A 325 1.78 -4.90 -8.08
N LEU A 326 1.47 -3.60 -8.07
CA LEU A 326 0.08 -3.14 -7.99
C LEU A 326 -0.58 -2.96 -9.37
N ARG A 327 0.21 -2.91 -10.45
CA ARG A 327 -0.30 -2.67 -11.81
C ARG A 327 -1.26 -3.77 -12.26
N ILE A 328 -2.39 -3.31 -12.81
CA ILE A 328 -3.39 -4.14 -13.45
C ILE A 328 -3.17 -4.05 -14.97
N GLU A 329 -2.94 -5.20 -15.61
CA GLU A 329 -2.78 -5.27 -17.07
C GLU A 329 -4.10 -5.12 -17.80
N SER A 330 -5.15 -5.72 -17.26
CA SER A 330 -6.49 -5.74 -17.81
C SER A 330 -7.49 -5.56 -16.69
N ILE A 331 -8.25 -4.46 -16.75
CA ILE A 331 -9.22 -4.13 -15.71
C ILE A 331 -10.44 -5.05 -15.72
N ASP A 332 -10.72 -5.68 -16.86
CA ASP A 332 -11.84 -6.60 -17.04
C ASP A 332 -11.62 -7.90 -16.26
N ASP A 333 -10.37 -8.24 -15.93
CA ASP A 333 -10.01 -9.41 -15.13
C ASP A 333 -10.09 -9.13 -13.62
N VAL A 334 -10.35 -7.88 -13.23
CA VAL A 334 -10.49 -7.48 -11.82
C VAL A 334 -11.95 -7.51 -11.42
N ALA A 335 -12.26 -8.30 -10.39
CA ALA A 335 -13.60 -8.37 -9.83
C ALA A 335 -14.10 -6.98 -9.38
N PRO A 336 -15.38 -6.62 -9.61
CA PRO A 336 -15.96 -5.41 -9.03
C PRO A 336 -15.89 -5.47 -7.51
N LEU A 337 -15.66 -4.32 -6.88
CA LEU A 337 -15.78 -4.18 -5.43
C LEU A 337 -17.21 -4.53 -5.04
N PRO A 338 -17.42 -5.64 -4.31
CA PRO A 338 -18.77 -6.05 -4.01
C PRO A 338 -19.43 -5.02 -3.08
N GLN A 339 -20.72 -4.77 -3.32
CA GLN A 339 -21.48 -3.70 -2.67
C GLN A 339 -22.45 -4.32 -1.66
N THR A 340 -22.62 -3.68 -0.51
CA THR A 340 -23.66 -4.06 0.45
C THR A 340 -25.05 -4.00 -0.22
N PRO A 341 -25.94 -4.99 -0.03
CA PRO A 341 -27.26 -5.03 -0.66
C PRO A 341 -28.12 -3.76 -0.46
N SER A 342 -27.91 -3.02 0.63
CA SER A 342 -28.62 -1.75 0.92
C SER A 342 -28.18 -0.58 0.04
N LEU A 343 -27.04 -0.68 -0.65
CA LEU A 343 -26.54 0.30 -1.60
C LEU A 343 -26.90 -0.05 -3.06
N ALA A 344 -27.48 -1.25 -3.29
CA ALA A 344 -27.90 -1.70 -4.62
C ALA A 344 -29.27 -1.15 -5.05
N THR A 345 -29.84 -0.17 -4.32
CA THR A 345 -31.09 0.48 -4.68
C THR A 345 -30.89 1.52 -5.78
N GLU A 346 -31.43 1.19 -6.96
CA GLU A 346 -31.81 2.05 -8.09
C GLU A 346 -30.71 3.00 -8.65
N ARG A 347 -29.97 2.51 -9.64
CA ARG A 347 -29.51 3.34 -10.77
C ARG A 347 -29.93 2.72 -12.09
#